data_AF-A0AAD9FCY1-F1
#
_entry.id   AF-A0AAD9FCY1-F1
#
_cell.length_a   1.000
_cell.length_b   1.000
_cell.length_c   1.000
_cell.angle_alpha   90.00
_cell.angle_beta   90.00
_cell.angle_gamma   90.00
#
_symmetry.space_group_name_H-M   'P 1'
#
loop_
_entity.id
_entity.type
_entity.pdbx_description
1 polymer ?
#
loop_
_entity_poly.entity_id
_entity_poly.type
_entity_poly.pdbx_seq_one_letter_code
_entity_poly.pdbx_strand_id
1 'polypeptide(L)'
;MTIRLDIWHFTRRFAAGCSTDSHQLYATFMSRLSHCIFMWDQDDLKAAKDAKRAELEAGGRHPSEADVLRSVSRSELALHCRRITRGTKETQAQIHRLIQAFDGDAGRDSLGVPLINSARMSEIIKSQWKHVACIQDPPGVQLYAQTGSS
;
A
#
# COMPACT_ATOMS: atom_id res chain seq x y z
N MET A 1 7.09 -5.17 -26.03
CA MET A 1 6.60 -3.86 -25.55
C MET A 1 5.87 -4.08 -24.24
N THR A 2 6.46 -3.70 -23.11
CA THR A 2 5.80 -3.85 -21.80
C THR A 2 4.89 -2.64 -21.58
N ILE A 3 3.59 -2.80 -21.83
CA ILE A 3 2.60 -1.78 -21.50
C ILE A 3 2.53 -1.70 -19.98
N ARG A 4 3.07 -0.63 -19.39
CA ARG A 4 2.98 -0.36 -17.96
C ARG A 4 1.70 0.39 -17.68
N LEU A 5 0.90 -0.15 -16.78
CA LEU A 5 -0.23 0.59 -16.27
C LEU A 5 0.30 1.48 -15.14
N ASP A 6 -0.04 2.76 -15.19
CA ASP A 6 0.26 3.65 -14.06
C ASP A 6 -0.52 3.17 -12.82
N ILE A 7 0.16 3.14 -11.66
CA ILE A 7 -0.40 2.60 -10.41
C ILE A 7 -1.59 3.45 -9.95
N TRP A 8 -1.55 4.76 -10.17
CA TRP A 8 -2.68 5.63 -9.86
C TRP A 8 -3.91 5.27 -10.70
N HIS A 9 -3.74 5.05 -12.02
CA HIS A 9 -4.81 4.57 -12.89
C HIS A 9 -5.33 3.19 -12.48
N PHE A 10 -4.45 2.25 -12.14
CA PHE A 10 -4.86 0.94 -11.63
C PHE A 10 -5.73 1.05 -10.37
N THR A 11 -5.29 1.88 -9.42
CA THR A 11 -6.02 2.14 -8.17
C THR A 11 -7.37 2.78 -8.45
N ARG A 12 -7.44 3.73 -9.40
CA ARG A 12 -8.70 4.39 -9.80
C ARG A 12 -9.70 3.41 -10.43
N ARG A 13 -9.24 2.38 -11.14
CA ARG A 13 -10.12 1.33 -11.70
C ARG A 13 -10.78 0.50 -10.61
N PHE A 14 -10.06 0.15 -9.54
CA PHE A 14 -10.66 -0.49 -8.36
C PHE A 14 -11.65 0.42 -7.64
N ALA A 15 -11.34 1.72 -7.55
CA ALA A 15 -12.24 2.70 -6.96
C ALA A 15 -13.59 2.80 -7.69
N ALA A 16 -13.65 2.50 -8.98
CA ALA A 16 -14.91 2.47 -9.73
C ALA A 16 -15.87 1.36 -9.23
N GLY A 17 -15.36 0.33 -8.56
CA GLY A 17 -16.17 -0.71 -7.90
C GLY A 17 -16.85 -0.23 -6.61
N CYS A 18 -16.49 0.94 -6.08
CA CYS A 18 -17.21 1.57 -4.98
C CYS A 18 -18.53 2.21 -5.46
N SER A 19 -19.48 2.34 -4.56
CA SER A 19 -20.79 2.96 -4.80
C SER A 19 -20.66 4.46 -5.09
N THR A 20 -19.85 5.19 -4.31
CA THR A 20 -19.54 6.61 -4.46
C THR A 20 -18.24 6.97 -3.76
N ASP A 21 -17.54 8.00 -4.24
CA ASP A 21 -16.34 8.56 -3.58
C ASP A 21 -16.66 9.41 -2.34
N SER A 22 -17.93 9.80 -2.18
CA SER A 22 -18.44 10.52 -1.02
C SER A 22 -18.76 9.60 0.17
N HIS A 23 -18.63 8.28 -0.01
CA HIS A 23 -18.88 7.32 1.06
C HIS A 23 -17.82 7.47 2.16
N GLN A 24 -18.22 7.48 3.44
CA GLN A 24 -17.31 7.73 4.56
C GLN A 24 -16.09 6.78 4.62
N LEU A 25 -16.26 5.55 4.15
CA LEU A 25 -15.20 4.54 4.10
C LEU A 25 -14.32 4.60 2.84
N TYR A 26 -14.65 5.44 1.86
CA TYR A 26 -13.94 5.51 0.58
C TYR A 26 -12.46 5.85 0.76
N ALA A 27 -12.15 6.90 1.53
CA ALA A 27 -10.76 7.30 1.78
C ALA A 27 -9.97 6.19 2.47
N THR A 28 -10.59 5.50 3.43
CA THR A 28 -9.98 4.37 4.14
C THR A 28 -9.72 3.19 3.20
N PHE A 29 -10.68 2.85 2.34
CA PHE A 29 -10.51 1.81 1.33
C PHE A 29 -9.38 2.14 0.36
N MET A 30 -9.34 3.37 -0.18
CA MET A 30 -8.29 3.81 -1.10
C MET A 30 -6.91 3.80 -0.45
N SER A 31 -6.82 4.24 0.81
CA SER A 31 -5.59 4.15 1.59
C SER A 31 -5.14 2.69 1.74
N ARG A 32 -6.03 1.78 2.17
CA ARG A 32 -5.70 0.36 2.33
C ARG A 32 -5.37 -0.32 1.01
N LEU A 33 -6.04 0.05 -0.08
CA LEU A 33 -5.74 -0.44 -1.43
C LEU A 33 -4.31 -0.08 -1.84
N SER A 34 -3.86 1.16 -1.55
CA SER A 34 -2.45 1.54 -1.75
C SER A 34 -1.49 0.66 -0.94
N HIS A 35 -1.83 0.36 0.32
CA HIS A 35 -1.01 -0.53 1.16
C HIS A 35 -0.98 -2.00 0.68
N CYS A 36 -2.02 -2.46 -0.02
CA CYS A 36 -2.03 -3.78 -0.65
C CYS A 36 -1.07 -3.88 -1.84
N ILE A 37 -0.74 -2.76 -2.49
CA ILE A 37 0.18 -2.71 -3.65
C ILE A 37 1.61 -2.49 -3.19
N PHE A 38 1.79 -1.56 -2.24
CA PHE A 38 3.11 -1.09 -1.83
C PHE A 38 3.58 -1.69 -0.51
N MET A 39 4.89 -1.82 -0.39
CA MET A 39 5.63 -2.05 0.84
C MET A 39 6.88 -1.17 0.86
N TRP A 40 7.55 -1.09 2.00
CA TRP A 40 8.89 -0.50 2.06
C TRP A 40 9.92 -1.49 1.55
N ASP A 41 10.90 -0.98 0.81
CA ASP A 41 12.12 -1.71 0.48
C ASP A 41 12.73 -2.26 1.77
N GLN A 42 13.08 -3.55 1.78
CA GLN A 42 13.51 -4.23 3.00
C GLN A 42 14.91 -3.80 3.43
N ASP A 43 15.78 -3.44 2.49
CA ASP A 43 17.13 -2.98 2.79
C ASP A 43 17.07 -1.57 3.38
N ASP A 44 16.28 -0.68 2.78
CA ASP A 44 16.08 0.66 3.33
C ASP A 44 15.39 0.62 4.70
N LEU A 45 14.41 -0.28 4.87
CA LEU A 45 13.73 -0.47 6.15
C LEU A 45 14.67 -1.00 7.22
N LYS A 46 15.60 -1.89 6.85
CA LYS A 46 16.65 -2.38 7.76
C LYS A 46 17.59 -1.24 8.15
N ALA A 47 18.09 -0.47 7.19
CA ALA A 47 18.96 0.66 7.43
C ALA A 47 18.30 1.72 8.35
N ALA A 48 17.01 2.01 8.14
CA ALA A 48 16.25 2.92 9.00
C ALA A 48 16.14 2.42 10.44
N LYS A 49 15.94 1.11 10.65
CA LYS A 49 15.91 0.50 11.99
C LYS A 49 17.27 0.54 12.66
N ASP A 50 18.33 0.22 11.93
CA ASP A 50 19.71 0.21 12.44
C ASP A 50 20.12 1.64 12.86
N ALA A 51 19.81 2.64 12.04
CA ALA A 51 20.03 4.05 12.36
C ALA A 51 19.24 4.50 13.59
N LYS A 52 17.94 4.13 13.67
CA LYS A 52 17.09 4.49 14.82
C LYS A 52 17.57 3.81 16.11
N ARG A 53 18.07 2.58 16.03
CA ARG A 53 18.68 1.87 17.16
C ARG A 53 19.91 2.63 17.67
N ALA A 54 20.84 2.96 16.77
CA ALA A 54 22.06 3.68 17.14
C ALA A 54 21.77 5.06 17.77
N GLU A 55 20.77 5.79 17.26
CA GLU A 55 20.31 7.06 17.84
C GLU A 55 19.82 6.90 19.27
N LEU A 56 18.97 5.89 19.53
CA LEU A 56 18.45 5.59 20.86
C LEU A 56 19.57 5.17 21.83
N GLU A 57 20.53 4.38 21.35
CA GLU A 57 21.70 3.94 22.13
C GLU A 57 22.65 5.09 22.46
N ALA A 58 22.90 6.00 21.51
CA ALA A 58 23.65 7.23 21.77
C ALA A 58 22.96 8.14 22.80
N GLY A 59 21.63 8.08 22.88
CA GLY A 59 20.83 8.72 23.92
C GLY A 59 20.82 8.00 25.27
N GLY A 60 21.64 6.95 25.46
CA GLY A 60 21.74 6.18 26.71
C GLY A 60 20.62 5.17 26.93
N ARG A 61 19.86 4.82 25.89
CA ARG A 61 18.80 3.80 25.96
C ARG A 61 19.34 2.45 25.46
N HIS A 62 18.77 1.35 25.93
CA HIS A 62 19.02 0.01 25.35
C HIS A 62 17.71 -0.51 24.74
N PRO A 63 17.36 -0.09 23.52
CA PRO A 63 16.04 -0.35 22.96
C PRO A 63 15.87 -1.82 22.57
N SER A 64 14.73 -2.41 22.89
CA SER A 64 14.32 -3.68 22.28
C SER A 64 13.98 -3.47 20.80
N GLU A 65 13.91 -4.55 20.02
CA GLU A 65 13.38 -4.50 18.63
C GLU A 65 12.01 -3.80 18.55
N ALA A 66 11.13 -4.07 19.52
CA ALA A 66 9.81 -3.46 19.57
C ALA A 66 9.87 -1.95 19.83
N ASP A 67 10.85 -1.47 20.60
CA ASP A 67 11.05 -0.04 20.85
C ASP A 67 11.54 0.68 19.58
N VAL A 68 12.48 0.07 18.85
CA VAL A 68 12.96 0.61 17.57
C VAL A 68 11.81 0.71 16.59
N LEU A 69 11.02 -0.36 16.43
CA LEU A 69 9.87 -0.39 15.52
C LEU A 69 8.83 0.70 15.82
N ARG A 70 8.56 0.97 17.10
CA ARG A 70 7.63 2.04 17.50
C ARG A 70 8.21 3.44 17.31
N SER A 71 9.54 3.56 17.30
CA SER A 71 10.24 4.85 17.23
C SER A 71 10.51 5.30 15.80
N VAL A 72 10.47 4.40 14.82
CA VAL A 72 10.56 4.77 13.40
C VAL A 72 9.20 5.32 12.95
N SER A 73 9.14 6.62 12.70
CA SER A 73 7.94 7.31 12.26
C SER A 73 7.62 7.04 10.79
N ARG A 74 6.35 7.23 10.41
CA ARG A 74 5.93 7.15 8.99
C ARG A 74 6.61 8.20 8.11
N SER A 75 6.87 9.39 8.66
CA SER A 75 7.59 10.46 7.96
C SER A 75 9.03 10.07 7.67
N GLU A 76 9.73 9.44 8.62
CA GLU A 76 11.09 8.95 8.41
C GLU A 76 11.13 7.84 7.36
N LEU A 77 10.19 6.89 7.42
CA LEU A 77 10.08 5.86 6.38
C LEU A 77 9.81 6.48 5.00
N ALA A 78 8.91 7.46 4.91
CA ALA A 78 8.62 8.13 3.65
C ALA A 78 9.80 8.94 3.09
N LEU A 79 10.67 9.46 3.97
CA LEU A 79 11.83 10.25 3.58
C LEU A 79 13.03 9.38 3.19
N HIS A 80 13.22 8.23 3.86
CA HIS A 80 14.45 7.44 3.75
C HIS A 80 14.26 6.06 3.13
N CYS A 81 13.02 5.55 3.05
CA CYS A 81 12.75 4.25 2.48
C CYS A 81 12.02 4.36 1.15
N ARG A 82 12.51 3.68 0.12
CA ARG A 82 11.80 3.52 -1.14
C ARG A 82 10.56 2.69 -0.92
N ARG A 83 9.46 3.08 -1.56
CA ARG A 83 8.30 2.20 -1.72
C ARG A 83 8.56 1.27 -2.88
N ILE A 84 8.23 -0.01 -2.71
CA ILE A 84 8.29 -1.01 -3.77
C ILE A 84 6.96 -1.74 -3.85
N THR A 85 6.67 -2.34 -4.99
CA THR A 85 5.53 -3.22 -5.19
C THR A 85 5.81 -4.62 -4.65
N ARG A 86 4.77 -5.30 -4.14
CA ARG A 86 4.87 -6.61 -3.46
C ARG A 86 5.04 -7.83 -4.39
N GLY A 87 5.08 -7.61 -5.71
CA GLY A 87 4.93 -8.68 -6.67
C GLY A 87 3.47 -9.08 -6.91
N THR A 88 3.22 -9.74 -8.05
CA THR A 88 1.87 -9.99 -8.56
C THR A 88 1.02 -10.82 -7.61
N LYS A 89 1.53 -11.96 -7.13
CA LYS A 89 0.76 -12.91 -6.30
C LYS A 89 0.38 -12.31 -4.96
N GLU A 90 1.32 -11.66 -4.28
CA GLU A 90 1.07 -11.03 -2.99
C GLU A 90 0.10 -9.86 -3.15
N THR A 91 0.32 -8.99 -4.15
CA THR A 91 -0.60 -7.87 -4.44
C THR A 91 -2.03 -8.37 -4.67
N GLN A 92 -2.21 -9.42 -5.47
CA GLN A 92 -3.52 -10.03 -5.71
C GLN A 92 -4.16 -10.56 -4.42
N ALA A 93 -3.40 -11.30 -3.61
CA ALA A 93 -3.90 -11.85 -2.35
C ALA A 93 -4.33 -10.74 -1.36
N GLN A 94 -3.55 -9.66 -1.24
CA GLN A 94 -3.85 -8.54 -0.35
C GLN A 94 -5.09 -7.76 -0.82
N ILE A 95 -5.18 -7.44 -2.11
CA ILE A 95 -6.34 -6.75 -2.68
C ILE A 95 -7.60 -7.62 -2.54
N HIS A 96 -7.51 -8.93 -2.77
CA HIS A 96 -8.65 -9.84 -2.61
C HIS A 96 -9.17 -9.84 -1.16
N ARG A 97 -8.28 -9.99 -0.17
CA ARG A 97 -8.64 -9.93 1.25
C ARG A 97 -9.27 -8.59 1.63
N LEU A 98 -8.72 -7.48 1.11
CA LEU A 98 -9.27 -6.15 1.33
C LEU A 98 -10.70 -6.06 0.80
N ILE A 99 -10.93 -6.48 -0.44
CA ILE A 99 -12.26 -6.44 -1.05
C ILE A 99 -13.23 -7.31 -0.27
N GLN A 100 -12.86 -8.54 0.10
CA GLN A 100 -13.72 -9.41 0.91
C GLN A 100 -14.12 -8.76 2.25
N ALA A 101 -13.18 -8.09 2.92
CA ALA A 101 -13.49 -7.38 4.16
C ALA A 101 -14.48 -6.22 3.95
N PHE A 102 -14.30 -5.43 2.89
CA PHE A 102 -15.14 -4.26 2.58
C PHE A 102 -16.43 -4.60 1.81
N ASP A 103 -16.58 -5.82 1.32
CA ASP A 103 -17.84 -6.34 0.79
C ASP A 103 -18.71 -6.90 1.93
N GLY A 104 -18.09 -7.23 3.07
CA GLY A 104 -18.73 -7.61 4.31
C GLY A 104 -18.96 -6.42 5.28
N ASP A 105 -19.05 -6.74 6.57
CA ASP A 105 -19.45 -5.78 7.60
C ASP A 105 -18.49 -4.60 7.75
N ALA A 106 -17.20 -4.79 7.50
CA ALA A 106 -16.21 -3.72 7.62
C ALA A 106 -16.36 -2.64 6.53
N GLY A 107 -17.16 -2.88 5.49
CA GLY A 107 -17.45 -1.93 4.43
C GLY A 107 -18.82 -1.28 4.52
N ARG A 108 -19.55 -1.47 5.62
CA ARG A 108 -20.83 -0.81 5.86
C ARG A 108 -20.67 0.44 6.72
N ASP A 109 -21.40 1.50 6.39
CA ASP A 109 -21.48 2.68 7.24
C ASP A 109 -22.37 2.45 8.47
N SER A 110 -22.56 3.50 9.29
CA SER A 110 -23.40 3.43 10.49
C SER A 110 -24.88 3.16 10.19
N LEU A 111 -25.31 3.33 8.94
CA LEU A 111 -26.67 3.06 8.45
C LEU A 111 -26.75 1.74 7.68
N GLY A 112 -25.67 0.97 7.61
CA GLY A 112 -25.60 -0.31 6.91
C GLY A 112 -25.38 -0.21 5.40
N VAL A 113 -25.17 1.01 4.86
CA VAL A 113 -24.96 1.26 3.43
C VAL A 113 -23.59 0.71 3.02
N PRO A 114 -23.50 -0.11 1.96
CA PRO A 114 -22.24 -0.69 1.54
C PRO A 114 -21.39 0.27 0.69
N LEU A 115 -20.10 0.34 1.02
CA LEU A 115 -19.10 1.02 0.20
C LEU A 115 -18.95 0.34 -1.16
N ILE A 116 -18.86 -0.99 -1.18
CA ILE A 116 -18.60 -1.78 -2.39
C ILE A 116 -19.93 -2.10 -3.07
N ASN A 117 -19.98 -1.87 -4.38
CA ASN A 117 -20.99 -2.47 -5.23
C ASN A 117 -20.46 -3.83 -5.68
N SER A 118 -20.93 -4.91 -5.06
CA SER A 118 -20.36 -6.26 -5.23
C SER A 118 -20.38 -6.74 -6.68
N ALA A 119 -21.49 -6.50 -7.39
CA ALA A 119 -21.62 -6.86 -8.80
C ALA A 119 -20.59 -6.14 -9.67
N ARG A 120 -20.47 -4.81 -9.49
CA ARG A 120 -19.49 -4.01 -10.24
C ARG A 120 -18.05 -4.37 -9.88
N MET A 121 -17.77 -4.58 -8.59
CA MET A 121 -16.44 -4.96 -8.11
C MET A 121 -16.00 -6.31 -8.68
N SER A 122 -16.91 -7.28 -8.80
CA SER A 122 -16.62 -8.58 -9.42
C SER A 122 -16.13 -8.41 -10.88
N GLU A 123 -16.78 -7.56 -11.67
CA GLU A 123 -16.36 -7.27 -13.05
C GLU A 123 -15.02 -6.53 -13.12
N ILE A 124 -14.78 -5.61 -12.18
CA ILE A 124 -13.48 -4.95 -12.05
C ILE A 124 -12.38 -5.97 -11.73
N ILE A 125 -12.59 -6.89 -10.78
CA ILE A 125 -11.60 -7.93 -10.45
C ILE A 125 -11.27 -8.78 -11.70
N LYS A 126 -12.30 -9.28 -12.39
CA LYS A 126 -12.13 -10.11 -13.61
C LYS A 126 -11.28 -9.39 -14.67
N SER A 127 -11.51 -8.10 -14.87
CA SER A 127 -10.80 -7.32 -15.88
C SER A 127 -9.41 -6.85 -15.45
N GLN A 128 -9.19 -6.56 -14.16
CA GLN A 128 -7.96 -5.95 -13.67
C GLN A 128 -6.89 -6.94 -13.20
N TRP A 129 -7.23 -8.19 -12.88
CA TRP A 129 -6.26 -9.18 -12.40
C TRP A 129 -5.07 -9.43 -13.33
N LYS A 130 -5.31 -9.46 -14.64
CA LYS A 130 -4.22 -9.58 -15.64
C LYS A 130 -3.26 -8.38 -15.63
N HIS A 131 -3.70 -7.22 -15.14
CA HIS A 131 -2.91 -5.99 -15.11
C HIS A 131 -2.10 -5.81 -13.83
N VAL A 132 -2.26 -6.67 -12.82
CA VAL A 132 -1.44 -6.59 -11.60
C VAL A 132 0.04 -6.80 -11.95
N ALA A 133 0.36 -7.65 -12.92
CA ALA A 133 1.74 -7.81 -13.39
C ALA A 133 2.28 -6.53 -14.07
N CYS A 134 1.42 -5.72 -14.70
CA CYS A 134 1.81 -4.51 -15.41
C CYS A 134 2.25 -3.36 -14.49
N ILE A 135 1.82 -3.40 -13.22
CA ILE A 135 2.10 -2.35 -12.23
C ILE A 135 3.32 -2.64 -11.34
N GLN A 136 3.88 -3.86 -11.42
CA GLN A 136 5.02 -4.23 -10.57
C GLN A 136 6.29 -3.46 -10.98
N ASP A 137 7.18 -3.29 -10.02
CA ASP A 137 8.47 -2.66 -10.25
C ASP A 137 9.35 -3.56 -11.14
N PRO A 138 10.05 -2.99 -12.14
CA PRO A 138 10.98 -3.75 -12.95
C PRO A 138 12.19 -4.15 -12.11
N PRO A 139 12.83 -5.29 -12.43
CA PRO A 139 14.12 -5.64 -11.85
C PRO A 139 15.12 -4.50 -12.10
N GLY A 140 15.75 -4.00 -11.04
CA GLY A 140 16.85 -3.02 -11.12
C GLY A 140 16.46 -1.58 -11.44
N VAL A 141 15.17 -1.20 -11.41
CA VAL A 141 14.74 0.19 -11.64
C VAL A 141 14.17 0.81 -10.37
N GLN A 142 14.87 1.79 -9.80
CA GLN A 142 14.35 2.62 -8.70
C GLN A 142 13.42 3.71 -9.27
N LEU A 143 12.10 3.48 -9.23
CA LEU A 143 11.11 4.46 -9.73
C LEU A 143 10.77 5.56 -8.72
N TYR A 144 11.11 5.37 -7.44
CA TYR A 144 10.66 6.24 -6.35
C TYR A 144 11.80 7.02 -5.68
N ALA A 145 13.01 7.01 -6.28
CA ALA A 145 14.10 7.85 -5.82
C ALA A 145 13.97 9.24 -6.47
N GLN A 146 13.35 10.19 -5.77
CA GLN A 146 13.76 11.58 -5.93
C GLN A 146 15.04 11.75 -5.12
N THR A 147 16.19 11.73 -5.79
CA THR A 147 17.40 12.30 -5.21
C THR A 147 17.18 13.81 -5.12
N GLY A 148 16.77 14.28 -3.94
CA GLY A 148 16.84 15.68 -3.59
C GLY A 148 18.28 16.13 -3.78
N SER A 149 18.55 16.81 -4.89
CA SER A 149 19.79 17.55 -5.10
C SER A 149 19.58 18.85 -4.35
N SER A 150 20.18 18.98 -3.17
CA SER A 150 20.33 20.25 -2.45
C SER A 150 21.80 20.59 -2.41
#